data_AF-A0A4Q7ZN34-F1
#
_entry.id   AF-A0A4Q7ZN34-F1
#
_cell.length_a   1.000
_cell.length_b   1.000
_cell.length_c   1.000
_cell.angle_alpha   90.00
_cell.angle_beta   90.00
_cell.angle_gamma   90.00
#
_symmetry.space_group_name_H-M   'P 1'
#
loop_
_entity.id
_entity.type
_entity.pdbx_description
1 polymer ?
#
loop_
_entity_poly.entity_id
_entity_poly.type
_entity_poly.pdbx_seq_one_letter_code
_entity_poly.pdbx_strand_id
1 'polypeptide(L)' 'MDEDLRLLETFLDEIYVGQERLTSAELQRSAIAADLPAAALTRIDALPEGEYAQDEAAEALRTLAA' A
#
# COMPACT_ATOMS: atom_id res chain seq x y z
N MET A 1 -7.66 13.18 -4.19
CA MET A 1 -7.98 11.84 -3.68
C MET A 1 -7.59 10.78 -4.70
N ASP A 2 -7.92 10.96 -5.99
CA ASP A 2 -7.55 10.01 -7.04
C ASP A 2 -6.03 9.90 -7.32
N GLU A 3 -5.26 10.97 -7.16
CA GLU A 3 -3.81 10.95 -7.44
C GLU A 3 -3.03 10.09 -6.43
N ASP A 4 -3.36 10.21 -5.14
CA ASP A 4 -2.67 9.41 -4.12
C ASP A 4 -2.96 7.92 -4.29
N LEU A 5 -4.18 7.57 -4.71
CA LEU A 5 -4.56 6.18 -4.95
C LEU A 5 -3.81 5.60 -6.16
N ARG A 6 -3.69 6.36 -7.25
CA ARG A 6 -2.87 5.94 -8.41
C ARG A 6 -1.41 5.76 -8.06
N LEU A 7 -0.87 6.63 -7.21
CA LEU A 7 0.50 6.52 -6.70
C LEU A 7 0.67 5.27 -5.84
N LEU A 8 -0.31 4.96 -4.98
CA LEU A 8 -0.30 3.73 -4.19
C LEU A 8 -0.41 2.47 -5.07
N GLU A 9 -1.26 2.49 -6.11
CA GLU A 9 -1.38 1.38 -7.06
C GLU A 9 -0.06 1.14 -7.81
N THR A 10 0.58 2.21 -8.28
CA THR A 10 1.90 2.12 -8.94
C THR A 10 2.95 1.58 -7.98
N PHE A 11 2.98 2.06 -6.74
CA PHE A 11 3.88 1.56 -5.72
C PHE A 11 3.68 0.07 -5.45
N LEU A 12 2.43 -0.40 -5.35
CA LEU A 12 2.13 -1.82 -5.15
C LEU A 12 2.64 -2.68 -6.32
N ASP A 13 2.48 -2.23 -7.57
CA ASP A 13 3.03 -2.90 -8.75
C ASP A 13 4.57 -3.01 -8.71
N GLU A 14 5.26 -2.05 -8.09
CA GLU A 14 6.72 -2.05 -7.99
C GLU A 14 7.25 -2.98 -6.90
N ILE A 15 6.57 -3.09 -5.76
CA ILE A 15 7.07 -3.84 -4.60
C ILE A 15 6.61 -5.30 -4.56
N TYR A 16 5.49 -5.64 -5.19
CA TYR A 16 5.03 -7.02 -5.26
C TYR A 16 5.68 -7.74 -6.44
N VAL A 17 6.32 -8.87 -6.17
CA VAL A 17 6.93 -9.71 -7.21
C VAL A 17 6.28 -11.09 -7.21
N GLY A 18 5.53 -11.40 -8.26
CA GLY A 18 4.86 -12.69 -8.40
C GLY A 18 3.69 -12.85 -7.44
N GLN A 19 3.67 -13.96 -6.69
CA GLN A 19 2.56 -14.33 -5.78
C GLN A 19 2.94 -14.10 -4.30
N GLU A 20 3.81 -13.13 -4.02
CA GLU A 20 4.25 -12.81 -2.67
C GLU A 20 3.12 -12.19 -1.84
N ARG A 21 3.17 -12.42 -0.52
CA ARG A 21 2.34 -11.71 0.45
C ARG A 21 3.24 -10.87 1.33
N LEU A 22 2.86 -9.61 1.54
CA LEU A 22 3.60 -8.68 2.39
C LEU A 22 2.77 -8.32 3.61
N THR A 23 3.42 -8.23 4.77
CA THR A 23 2.80 -7.72 5.98
C THR A 23 2.53 -6.21 5.86
N SER A 24 1.53 -5.69 6.58
CA SER A 24 1.31 -4.24 6.68
C SER A 24 2.58 -3.48 7.14
N ALA A 25 3.38 -4.07 8.02
CA ALA A 25 4.67 -3.52 8.46
C ALA A 25 5.75 -3.52 7.36
N GLU A 26 5.74 -4.51 6.45
CA GLU A 26 6.61 -4.51 5.27
C GLU A 26 6.17 -3.45 4.25
N LEU A 27 4.87 -3.34 4.00
CA LEU A 27 4.31 -2.29 3.14
C LEU A 27 4.71 -0.90 3.64
N GLN A 28 4.56 -0.65 4.95
CA GLN A 28 4.93 0.63 5.55
C GLN A 28 6.43 0.91 5.42
N ARG A 29 7.30 -0.08 5.67
CA ARG A 29 8.75 0.09 5.51
C ARG A 29 9.14 0.36 4.06
N SER A 30 8.57 -0.37 3.11
CA SER A 30 8.82 -0.18 1.68
C SER A 30 8.33 1.18 1.20
N ALA A 31 7.18 1.65 1.69
CA ALA A 31 6.64 2.96 1.34
C ALA A 31 7.51 4.11 1.86
N ILE A 32 8.05 3.98 3.08
CA ILE A 32 9.02 4.93 3.63
C ILE A 32 10.31 4.91 2.81
N ALA A 33 10.79 3.72 2.43
CA ALA A 33 12.00 3.59 1.60
C ALA A 33 11.82 4.17 0.19
N ALA A 34 10.59 4.15 -0.34
CA ALA A 34 10.19 4.76 -1.61
C ALA A 34 9.91 6.27 -1.50
N ASP A 35 10.07 6.88 -0.32
CA ASP A 35 9.79 8.29 -0.05
C ASP A 35 8.38 8.73 -0.47
N LEU A 36 7.38 7.88 -0.22
CA LEU A 36 6.00 8.20 -0.58
C LEU A 36 5.50 9.44 0.19
N PRO A 37 4.59 10.23 -0.40
CA PRO A 37 4.00 11.39 0.27
C PRO A 37 3.32 11.02 1.60
N ALA A 38 3.33 11.93 2.57
CA ALA A 38 2.75 11.70 3.90
C ALA A 38 1.28 11.22 3.85
N ALA A 39 0.48 11.72 2.91
CA ALA A 39 -0.91 11.26 2.73
C ALA A 39 -1.01 9.78 2.31
N ALA A 40 -0.07 9.28 1.50
CA ALA A 40 0.01 7.88 1.12
C ALA A 40 0.49 7.02 2.30
N LEU A 41 1.51 7.48 3.04
CA LEU A 41 2.00 6.82 4.25
C LEU A 41 0.92 6.66 5.33
N THR A 42 0.11 7.69 5.56
CA THR A 42 -1.00 7.62 6.52
C THR A 42 -2.06 6.60 6.11
N ARG A 43 -2.27 6.38 4.80
CA ARG A 43 -3.22 5.35 4.34
C ARG A 43 -2.67 3.94 4.52
N ILE A 44 -1.38 3.73 4.26
CA ILE A 44 -0.73 2.42 4.49
C ILE A 44 -0.69 2.12 5.99
N ASP A 45 -0.41 3.12 6.84
CA ASP A 45 -0.43 2.99 8.30
C ASP A 45 -1.83 2.65 8.86
N ALA A 46 -2.89 3.04 8.15
CA ALA A 46 -4.27 2.72 8.52
C ALA A 46 -4.72 1.31 8.09
N LEU A 47 -3.87 0.55 7.38
CA LEU A 47 -4.17 -0.85 7.05
C LEU A 47 -4.22 -1.69 8.35
N PRO A 48 -5.21 -2.58 8.48
CA PRO A 48 -5.22 -3.56 9.55
C PRO A 48 -3.94 -4.39 9.61
N GLU A 49 -3.60 -4.91 10.79
CA GLU A 49 -2.51 -5.88 10.90
C GLU A 49 -2.85 -7.15 10.12
N GLY A 50 -1.94 -7.59 9.27
CA GLY A 50 -2.14 -8.76 8.43
C GLY A 50 -1.15 -8.87 7.28
N GLU A 51 -1.27 -9.95 6.52
CA GLU A 51 -0.52 -10.22 5.30
C GLU A 51 -1.44 -10.08 4.09
N TYR A 52 -1.02 -9.25 3.14
CA TYR A 52 -1.81 -8.90 1.98
C TYR A 52 -1.15 -9.49 0.72
N ALA A 53 -1.95 -10.05 -0.18
CA ALA A 53 -1.59 -10.13 -1.59
C ALA A 53 -1.73 -8.74 -2.23
N GLN A 54 -1.14 -8.53 -3.41
CA GLN A 54 -1.17 -7.25 -4.11
C GLN A 54 -2.62 -6.73 -4.32
N ASP A 55 -3.51 -7.56 -4.86
CA ASP A 55 -4.91 -7.20 -5.10
C ASP A 55 -5.66 -6.89 -3.80
N GLU A 56 -5.37 -7.64 -2.72
CA GLU A 56 -5.98 -7.43 -1.41
C GLU A 56 -5.52 -6.10 -0.79
N ALA A 57 -4.24 -5.75 -0.93
CA ALA A 57 -3.70 -4.47 -0.48
C ALA A 57 -4.32 -3.30 -1.26
N ALA A 58 -4.43 -3.42 -2.58
CA ALA A 58 -5.04 -2.40 -3.43
C ALA A 58 -6.51 -2.16 -3.04
N GLU A 59 -7.28 -3.23 -2.84
CA GLU A 59 -8.69 -3.13 -2.43
C GLU A 59 -8.84 -2.52 -1.02
N ALA A 60 -7.98 -2.91 -0.07
CA ALA A 60 -7.99 -2.35 1.28
C ALA A 60 -7.70 -0.84 1.25
N LEU A 61 -6.71 -0.39 0.47
CA LEU A 61 -6.38 1.03 0.34
C LEU A 61 -7.49 1.84 -0.35
N ARG A 62 -8.20 1.26 -1.32
CA ARG A 62 -9.39 1.88 -1.93
C ARG A 62 -10.53 2.03 -0.91
N THR A 63 -10.76 1.00 -0.10
CA THR A 63 -11.83 0.99 0.90
C THR A 63 -11.61 2.03 1.98
N LEU A 64 -10.35 2.27 2.38
CA LEU A 64 -9.99 3.31 3.35
C LEU A 64 -10.14 4.75 2.80
N ALA A 65 -10.25 4.91 1.48
CA ALA A 65 -10.42 6.21 0.82
C ALA A 65 -11.90 6.60 0.61
N ALA A 66 -12.85 5.68 0.85
CA ALA A 66 -14.29 5.90 0.76
C ALA A 66 -14.88 6.43 2.08
#